data_AF-A0A2V5L168-F1
#
_entry.id   AF-A0A2V5L168-F1
#
_cell.length_a   1.000
_cell.length_b   1.000
_cell.length_c   1.000
_cell.angle_alpha   90.00
_cell.angle_beta   90.00
_cell.angle_gamma   90.00
#
_symmetry.space_group_name_H-M   'P 1'
#
loop_
_entity.id
_entity.type
_entity.pdbx_description
1 polymer ?
#
loop_
_entity_poly.entity_id
_entity_poly.type
_entity_poly.pdbx_seq_one_letter_code
_entity_poly.pdbx_strand_id
1 'polypeptide(L)'
;MNYCIDPLRYHRRATREVKVGNVGIGGDNPIRVQSMITCDTMDTEASIQQTIELADAGCEIVRITAPTVKDARNLEHIVKGLRERGCNVPIVADIHFKPEAAMEAAKWVDKVRINPGNYADSKKFVIREYTDEQYAAELARIRERFSPLVNLCKKRGIAMRIGTNHGSLSDRIMNRYGDTPLGMVESALEFARIARDLDYHDFVFSMKASNPKIMIAAYRLLVARLNELGPDWNYPLHLGVTEAGEGEDARIKSAIGIGSLLADGIGDTVRVSLTEDSPHEIPVAKALIENIQKTSNAQRSTPNVQLSFDPFSYQRRGTETIAVARIGPSAVASAEADDPGPRIKLGGAELIRVVVRRSNFDKIAHKIDRMGDYRPEIVYENAHIVEIDPRDDSAIAKINAEQSAQFVTVRDDVDLPVIAAFRLLASRLQARHPILLKDVLKNDEIRMTNDETNPNDRITKGDSDFVIPSSLDIRHSSF
;
A
#
# COMPACT_ATOMS: atom_id res chain seq x y z
N MET A 1 13.32 7.29 15.60
CA MET A 1 12.39 7.65 14.49
C MET A 1 11.01 7.13 14.78
N ASN A 2 10.01 8.01 14.89
CA ASN A 2 8.61 7.60 15.00
C ASN A 2 7.86 7.93 13.69
N TYR A 3 7.13 6.95 13.14
CA TYR A 3 6.42 7.07 11.85
C TYR A 3 4.89 7.16 11.99
N CYS A 4 4.33 6.84 13.15
CA CYS A 4 2.90 6.96 13.44
C CYS A 4 2.70 7.26 14.92
N ILE A 5 1.50 7.70 15.32
CA ILE A 5 1.25 8.01 16.73
C ILE A 5 1.25 6.73 17.57
N ASP A 6 0.58 5.69 17.09
CA ASP A 6 0.49 4.40 17.74
C ASP A 6 0.33 3.29 16.67
N PRO A 7 1.22 2.28 16.59
CA PRO A 7 1.12 1.21 15.60
C PRO A 7 0.01 0.18 15.92
N LEU A 8 -0.60 0.25 17.10
CA LEU A 8 -1.68 -0.62 17.57
C LEU A 8 -3.05 0.07 17.52
N ARG A 9 -3.09 1.38 17.27
CA ARG A 9 -4.34 2.15 17.19
C ARG A 9 -4.30 3.05 15.97
N TYR A 10 -5.39 3.03 15.20
CA TYR A 10 -5.49 3.89 14.05
C TYR A 10 -5.56 5.36 14.47
N HIS A 11 -4.60 6.15 14.00
CA HIS A 11 -4.64 7.60 14.04
C HIS A 11 -4.22 8.12 12.68
N ARG A 12 -5.13 8.83 12.01
CA ARG A 12 -4.77 9.51 10.76
C ARG A 12 -3.63 10.48 11.02
N ARG A 13 -2.55 10.39 10.24
CA ARG A 13 -1.43 11.32 10.30
C ARG A 13 -1.93 12.73 9.97
N ALA A 14 -1.65 13.68 10.86
CA ALA A 14 -1.93 15.08 10.60
C ALA A 14 -1.07 15.60 9.45
N THR A 15 -1.71 16.19 8.45
CA THR A 15 -1.06 16.80 7.28
C THR A 15 -1.63 18.19 7.03
N ARG A 16 -0.84 19.07 6.42
CA ARG A 16 -1.39 20.32 5.87
C ARG A 16 -2.33 20.01 4.71
N GLU A 17 -3.27 20.90 4.44
CA GLU A 17 -4.05 20.82 3.22
C GLU A 17 -3.22 21.32 2.02
N VAL A 18 -3.30 20.60 0.90
CA VAL A 18 -2.83 21.05 -0.42
C VAL A 18 -4.02 20.99 -1.38
N LYS A 19 -4.37 22.12 -1.99
CA LYS A 19 -5.44 22.20 -3.00
C LYS A 19 -4.92 21.74 -4.37
N VAL A 20 -5.71 20.93 -5.06
CA VAL A 20 -5.50 20.52 -6.46
C VAL A 20 -6.77 20.88 -7.21
N GLY A 21 -6.74 22.02 -7.91
CA GLY A 21 -7.96 22.62 -8.45
C GLY A 21 -8.96 22.89 -7.30
N ASN A 22 -10.15 22.33 -7.41
CA ASN A 22 -11.20 22.39 -6.39
C ASN A 22 -11.12 21.29 -5.32
N VAL A 23 -10.17 20.35 -5.39
CA VAL A 23 -10.07 19.19 -4.47
C VAL A 23 -8.97 19.41 -3.43
N GLY A 24 -9.30 19.30 -2.14
CA GLY A 24 -8.31 19.31 -1.05
C GLY A 24 -7.71 17.92 -0.80
N ILE A 25 -6.38 17.85 -0.67
CA ILE A 25 -5.63 16.65 -0.24
C ILE A 25 -4.97 16.96 1.11
N GLY A 26 -5.10 16.05 2.07
CA GLY A 26 -4.57 16.24 3.43
C GLY A 26 -5.44 17.13 4.30
N GLY A 27 -4.95 17.47 5.49
CA GLY A 27 -5.78 18.09 6.54
C GLY A 27 -6.98 17.21 6.89
N ASP A 28 -8.15 17.83 7.03
CA ASP A 28 -9.40 17.14 7.38
C ASP A 28 -10.14 16.54 6.15
N ASN A 29 -9.61 16.72 4.94
CA ASN A 29 -10.23 16.18 3.72
C ASN A 29 -10.23 14.64 3.72
N PRO A 30 -11.21 13.95 3.11
CA PRO A 30 -11.16 12.51 2.95
C PRO A 30 -9.92 12.07 2.12
N ILE A 31 -9.56 10.78 2.24
CA ILE A 31 -8.52 10.19 1.40
C ILE A 31 -9.03 10.20 -0.05
N ARG A 32 -8.33 10.92 -0.94
CA ARG A 32 -8.78 11.13 -2.32
C ARG A 32 -8.41 9.98 -3.25
N VAL A 33 -9.33 9.55 -4.10
CA VAL A 33 -9.09 8.52 -5.12
C VAL A 33 -8.63 9.15 -6.43
N GLN A 34 -7.50 8.66 -6.96
CA GLN A 34 -6.98 9.08 -8.26
C GLN A 34 -6.82 7.88 -9.19
N SER A 35 -6.87 8.17 -10.48
CA SER A 35 -6.50 7.25 -11.55
C SER A 35 -5.78 8.01 -12.66
N MET A 36 -5.48 7.34 -13.77
CA MET A 36 -4.70 7.87 -14.87
C MET A 36 -5.27 7.35 -16.17
N ILE A 37 -5.41 8.22 -17.17
CA ILE A 37 -5.80 7.79 -18.52
C ILE A 37 -4.68 6.98 -19.17
N THR A 38 -5.05 6.10 -20.10
CA THR A 38 -4.13 5.22 -20.84
C THR A 38 -4.07 5.54 -22.33
N CYS A 39 -5.03 6.29 -22.86
CA CYS A 39 -4.99 6.74 -24.24
C CYS A 39 -3.82 7.69 -24.51
N ASP A 40 -3.48 7.86 -25.78
CA ASP A 40 -2.45 8.81 -26.20
C ASP A 40 -2.92 10.24 -25.90
N THR A 41 -2.12 10.99 -25.14
CA THR A 41 -2.37 12.40 -24.82
C THR A 41 -2.48 13.27 -26.07
N MET A 42 -1.91 12.86 -27.20
CA MET A 42 -2.08 13.58 -28.47
C MET A 42 -3.46 13.38 -29.11
N ASP A 43 -4.21 12.37 -28.70
CA ASP A 43 -5.63 12.23 -29.03
C ASP A 43 -6.46 13.00 -27.98
N THR A 44 -6.74 14.27 -28.30
CA THR A 44 -7.49 15.18 -27.43
C THR A 44 -8.88 14.64 -27.08
N GLU A 45 -9.59 14.09 -28.07
CA GLU A 45 -10.97 13.64 -27.87
C GLU A 45 -11.01 12.37 -27.02
N ALA A 46 -10.14 11.40 -27.30
CA ALA A 46 -10.02 10.20 -26.47
C ALA A 46 -9.61 10.56 -25.03
N SER A 47 -8.69 11.50 -24.86
CA SER A 47 -8.25 11.98 -23.54
C SER A 47 -9.38 12.63 -22.75
N ILE A 48 -10.23 13.43 -23.41
CA ILE A 48 -11.41 14.04 -22.79
C ILE A 48 -12.41 12.94 -22.39
N GLN A 49 -12.72 12.03 -23.30
CA GLN A 49 -13.70 10.97 -23.09
C GLN A 49 -13.30 10.04 -21.94
N GLN A 50 -12.06 9.52 -21.95
CA GLN A 50 -11.57 8.63 -20.89
C GLN A 50 -11.46 9.36 -19.53
N THR A 51 -11.16 10.66 -19.54
CA THR A 51 -11.15 11.46 -18.30
C THR A 51 -12.56 11.60 -17.71
N ILE A 52 -13.58 11.82 -18.55
CA ILE A 52 -15.00 11.87 -18.12
C ILE A 52 -15.42 10.51 -17.55
N GLU A 53 -15.11 9.41 -18.24
CA GLU A 53 -15.41 8.05 -17.76
C GLU A 53 -14.79 7.75 -16.39
N LEU A 54 -13.54 8.17 -16.17
CA LEU A 54 -12.91 8.07 -14.86
C LEU A 54 -13.63 8.92 -13.81
N ALA A 55 -14.00 10.16 -14.14
CA ALA A 55 -14.72 11.04 -13.23
C ALA A 55 -16.09 10.44 -12.86
N ASP A 56 -16.82 9.88 -13.82
CA ASP A 56 -18.13 9.23 -13.64
C ASP A 56 -18.02 7.95 -12.79
N ALA A 57 -16.90 7.21 -12.91
CA ALA A 57 -16.60 6.08 -12.02
C ALA A 57 -16.27 6.52 -10.56
N GLY A 58 -16.11 7.83 -10.34
CA GLY A 58 -15.81 8.44 -9.04
C GLY A 58 -14.32 8.64 -8.80
N CYS A 59 -13.52 8.81 -9.85
CA CYS A 59 -12.16 9.36 -9.75
C CYS A 59 -12.22 10.85 -9.41
N GLU A 60 -11.52 11.27 -8.36
CA GLU A 60 -11.57 12.66 -7.89
C GLU A 60 -10.46 13.53 -8.50
N ILE A 61 -9.38 12.93 -8.99
CA ILE A 61 -8.25 13.61 -9.62
C ILE A 61 -7.71 12.70 -10.72
N VAL A 62 -7.67 13.21 -11.96
CA VAL A 62 -7.23 12.42 -13.12
C VAL A 62 -5.83 12.82 -13.55
N ARG A 63 -4.97 11.82 -13.76
CA ARG A 63 -3.60 12.03 -14.26
C ARG A 63 -3.51 11.75 -15.75
N ILE A 64 -2.73 12.58 -16.46
CA ILE A 64 -2.47 12.48 -17.90
C ILE A 64 -0.96 12.48 -18.11
N THR A 65 -0.45 11.54 -18.91
CA THR A 65 0.98 11.51 -19.25
C THR A 65 1.34 12.67 -20.17
N ALA A 66 2.45 13.35 -19.93
CA ALA A 66 2.92 14.41 -20.83
C ALA A 66 4.44 14.31 -21.02
N PRO A 67 4.93 13.30 -21.75
CA PRO A 67 6.36 13.01 -21.83
C PRO A 67 7.15 14.06 -22.62
N THR A 68 6.53 14.78 -23.55
CA THR A 68 7.15 15.82 -24.36
C THR A 68 6.47 17.18 -24.23
N VAL A 69 7.12 18.23 -24.71
CA VAL A 69 6.54 19.58 -24.79
C VAL A 69 5.30 19.59 -25.70
N LYS A 70 5.23 18.72 -26.71
CA LYS A 70 4.06 18.64 -27.60
C LYS A 70 2.84 18.10 -26.85
N ASP A 71 3.02 17.01 -26.11
CA ASP A 71 1.97 16.44 -25.25
C ASP A 71 1.52 17.46 -24.20
N ALA A 72 2.49 18.13 -23.57
CA ALA A 72 2.25 19.16 -22.56
C ALA A 72 1.45 20.35 -23.10
N ARG A 73 1.66 20.77 -24.36
CA ARG A 73 0.84 21.79 -25.02
C ARG A 73 -0.58 21.30 -25.25
N ASN A 74 -0.77 20.04 -25.63
CA ASN A 74 -2.09 19.50 -25.90
C ASN A 74 -3.00 19.47 -24.65
N LEU A 75 -2.41 19.51 -23.45
CA LEU A 75 -3.15 19.66 -22.20
C LEU A 75 -4.01 20.92 -22.16
N GLU A 76 -3.65 22.00 -22.86
CA GLU A 76 -4.52 23.18 -23.01
C GLU A 76 -5.87 22.81 -23.63
N HIS A 77 -5.84 22.07 -24.74
CA HIS A 77 -7.02 21.65 -25.47
C HIS A 77 -7.84 20.63 -24.69
N ILE A 78 -7.19 19.67 -24.04
CA ILE A 78 -7.85 18.66 -23.20
C ILE A 78 -8.56 19.33 -22.02
N VAL A 79 -7.86 20.17 -21.25
CA VAL A 79 -8.45 20.86 -20.09
C VAL A 79 -9.60 21.75 -20.54
N LYS A 80 -9.42 22.53 -21.62
CA LYS A 80 -10.50 23.37 -22.16
C LYS A 80 -11.73 22.54 -22.55
N GLY A 81 -11.54 21.45 -23.31
CA GLY A 81 -12.64 20.58 -23.74
C GLY A 81 -13.37 19.91 -22.58
N LEU A 82 -12.64 19.54 -21.51
CA LEU A 82 -13.26 19.03 -20.27
C LEU A 82 -14.16 20.08 -19.62
N ARG A 83 -13.69 21.33 -19.49
CA ARG A 83 -14.48 22.41 -18.90
C ARG A 83 -15.70 22.77 -19.75
N GLU A 84 -15.57 22.76 -21.08
CA GLU A 84 -16.69 22.97 -22.01
C GLU A 84 -17.77 21.88 -21.89
N ARG A 85 -17.38 20.65 -21.54
CA ARG A 85 -18.29 19.53 -21.26
C ARG A 85 -18.78 19.47 -19.80
N GLY A 86 -18.47 20.48 -18.99
CA GLY A 86 -18.87 20.55 -17.58
C GLY A 86 -18.10 19.60 -16.65
N CYS A 87 -17.04 18.95 -17.13
CA CYS A 87 -16.19 18.10 -16.30
C CYS A 87 -15.13 18.96 -15.59
N ASN A 88 -15.28 19.12 -14.26
CA ASN A 88 -14.41 19.95 -13.42
C ASN A 88 -13.38 19.14 -12.62
N VAL A 89 -13.13 17.88 -13.00
CA VAL A 89 -12.11 17.06 -12.33
C VAL A 89 -10.73 17.72 -12.48
N PRO A 90 -9.94 17.82 -11.40
CA PRO A 90 -8.59 18.34 -11.48
C PRO A 90 -7.66 17.43 -12.29
N ILE A 91 -6.80 18.06 -13.09
CA ILE A 91 -5.87 17.37 -13.98
C ILE A 91 -4.44 17.44 -13.43
N VAL A 92 -3.77 16.29 -13.44
CA VAL A 92 -2.37 16.14 -13.07
C VAL A 92 -1.55 15.79 -14.31
N ALA A 93 -0.55 16.60 -14.65
CA ALA A 93 0.42 16.24 -15.69
C ALA A 93 1.53 15.32 -15.12
N ASP A 94 1.72 14.14 -15.71
CA ASP A 94 2.76 13.18 -15.32
C ASP A 94 4.05 13.40 -16.14
N ILE A 95 5.02 14.10 -15.54
CA ILE A 95 6.29 14.43 -16.18
C ILE A 95 7.40 13.53 -15.65
N HIS A 96 8.13 12.89 -16.56
CA HIS A 96 9.20 11.96 -16.21
C HIS A 96 10.62 12.53 -16.39
N PHE A 97 10.90 13.23 -17.51
CA PHE A 97 12.28 13.51 -17.91
C PHE A 97 12.60 14.97 -18.29
N LYS A 98 11.64 15.75 -18.78
CA LYS A 98 11.91 17.04 -19.43
C LYS A 98 11.37 18.22 -18.61
N PRO A 99 12.24 19.04 -17.99
CA PRO A 99 11.83 20.27 -17.32
C PRO A 99 11.03 21.21 -18.22
N GLU A 100 11.33 21.26 -19.52
CA GLU A 100 10.62 22.10 -20.48
C GLU A 100 9.17 21.65 -20.66
N ALA A 101 8.93 20.34 -20.65
CA ALA A 101 7.57 19.79 -20.68
C ALA A 101 6.82 20.07 -19.38
N ALA A 102 7.50 20.02 -18.22
CA ALA A 102 6.90 20.41 -16.95
C ALA A 102 6.50 21.88 -16.92
N MET A 103 7.36 22.78 -17.40
CA MET A 103 7.09 24.22 -17.49
C MET A 103 5.91 24.51 -18.41
N GLU A 104 5.78 23.77 -19.51
CA GLU A 104 4.67 23.90 -20.43
C GLU A 104 3.37 23.37 -19.83
N ALA A 105 3.38 22.15 -19.29
CA ALA A 105 2.20 21.54 -18.68
C ALA A 105 1.69 22.36 -17.50
N ALA A 106 2.60 22.91 -16.69
CA ALA A 106 2.32 23.77 -15.56
C ALA A 106 1.59 25.07 -15.93
N LYS A 107 1.36 25.40 -17.21
CA LYS A 107 0.49 26.52 -17.62
C LYS A 107 -0.98 26.14 -17.70
N TRP A 108 -1.28 24.85 -17.84
CA TRP A 108 -2.61 24.37 -18.25
C TRP A 108 -3.31 23.56 -17.16
N VAL A 109 -2.54 22.78 -16.38
CA VAL A 109 -3.10 21.83 -15.40
C VAL A 109 -3.20 22.40 -13.98
N ASP A 110 -3.87 21.66 -13.10
CA ASP A 110 -4.07 21.97 -11.68
C ASP A 110 -2.92 21.47 -10.80
N LYS A 111 -2.15 20.49 -11.30
CA LYS A 111 -0.98 19.94 -10.61
C LYS A 111 0.02 19.30 -11.56
N VAL A 112 1.30 19.43 -11.25
CA VAL A 112 2.36 18.70 -11.97
C VAL A 112 2.98 17.63 -11.10
N ARG A 113 3.30 16.47 -11.68
CA ARG A 113 4.13 15.47 -11.04
C ARG A 113 5.53 15.54 -11.61
N ILE A 114 6.52 15.58 -10.72
CA ILE A 114 7.93 15.40 -11.07
C ILE A 114 8.50 14.12 -10.46
N ASN A 115 9.54 13.57 -11.09
CA ASN A 115 10.36 12.49 -10.55
C ASN A 115 11.78 13.01 -10.29
N PRO A 116 12.20 13.16 -9.02
CA PRO A 116 13.53 13.65 -8.64
C PRO A 116 14.70 12.95 -9.34
N GLY A 117 14.60 11.63 -9.58
CA GLY A 117 15.71 10.85 -10.11
C GLY A 117 16.04 11.12 -11.58
N ASN A 118 15.07 11.61 -12.36
CA ASN A 118 15.23 11.84 -13.79
C ASN A 118 14.98 13.31 -14.23
N TYR A 119 14.64 14.20 -13.30
CA TYR A 119 14.29 15.60 -13.64
C TYR A 119 15.51 16.43 -14.05
N ALA A 120 16.62 16.31 -13.32
CA ALA A 120 17.83 17.09 -13.55
C ALA A 120 18.98 16.26 -14.17
N ASP A 121 18.88 14.94 -14.11
CA ASP A 121 19.98 14.03 -14.45
C ASP A 121 19.67 13.29 -15.75
N SER A 122 20.63 13.31 -16.68
CA SER A 122 20.71 12.29 -17.71
C SER A 122 21.55 11.16 -17.14
N LYS A 123 20.97 9.96 -16.97
CA LYS A 123 21.71 8.77 -16.51
C LYS A 123 22.91 8.56 -17.43
N LYS A 124 24.09 8.87 -16.93
CA LYS A 124 25.35 8.53 -17.60
C LYS A 124 25.91 7.45 -16.69
N PHE A 125 25.59 6.19 -16.99
CA PHE A 125 26.01 4.99 -16.25
C PHE A 125 27.55 4.83 -16.23
N VAL A 126 28.24 5.83 -15.72
CA VAL A 126 29.67 5.86 -15.45
C VAL A 126 29.73 5.72 -13.95
N ILE A 127 30.23 4.59 -13.46
CA ILE A 127 30.45 4.39 -12.03
C ILE A 127 31.41 5.51 -11.58
N ARG A 128 30.87 6.47 -10.83
CA ARG A 128 31.58 7.60 -10.25
C ARG A 128 31.28 7.58 -8.76
N GLU A 129 32.30 7.45 -7.93
CA GLU A 129 32.18 7.80 -6.52
C GLU A 129 32.08 9.33 -6.44
N TYR A 130 30.99 9.83 -5.84
CA TYR A 130 30.79 11.26 -5.67
C TYR A 130 31.47 11.70 -4.38
N THR A 131 32.43 12.63 -4.48
CA THR A 131 32.90 13.36 -3.29
C THR A 131 31.78 14.27 -2.76
N ASP A 132 31.91 14.75 -1.52
CA ASP A 132 30.92 15.66 -0.93
C ASP A 132 30.77 16.96 -1.73
N GLU A 133 31.86 17.47 -2.30
CA GLU A 133 31.86 18.65 -3.16
C GLU A 133 31.12 18.39 -4.47
N GLN A 134 31.33 17.23 -5.08
CA GLN A 134 30.64 16.85 -6.32
C GLN A 134 29.14 16.66 -6.07
N TYR A 135 28.76 16.07 -4.94
CA TYR A 135 27.37 15.93 -4.55
C TYR A 135 26.70 17.30 -4.34
N ALA A 136 27.37 18.21 -3.62
CA ALA A 136 26.89 19.56 -3.41
C ALA A 136 26.73 20.34 -4.74
N ALA A 137 27.64 20.14 -5.70
CA ALA A 137 27.53 20.75 -7.02
C ALA A 137 26.30 20.25 -7.80
N GLU A 138 25.98 18.94 -7.73
CA GLU A 138 24.75 18.42 -8.35
C GLU A 138 23.49 18.99 -7.67
N LEU A 139 23.49 19.16 -6.34
CA LEU A 139 22.38 19.83 -5.64
C LEU A 139 22.18 21.27 -6.13
N ALA A 140 23.25 22.03 -6.34
CA ALA A 140 23.17 23.38 -6.88
C ALA A 140 22.56 23.39 -8.29
N ARG A 141 22.99 22.46 -9.15
CA ARG A 141 22.43 22.30 -10.49
C ARG A 141 20.95 21.91 -10.50
N ILE A 142 20.55 21.01 -9.60
CA ILE A 142 19.13 20.64 -9.42
C ILE A 142 18.33 21.88 -9.03
N ARG A 143 18.84 22.68 -8.09
CA ARG A 143 18.20 23.94 -7.68
C ARG A 143 17.98 24.86 -8.88
N GLU A 144 19.00 25.10 -9.70
CA GLU A 144 18.88 25.95 -10.90
C GLU A 144 17.81 25.45 -11.88
N ARG A 145 17.73 24.13 -12.12
CA ARG A 145 16.76 23.55 -13.07
C ARG A 145 15.34 23.43 -12.50
N PHE A 146 15.21 23.26 -11.19
CA PHE A 146 13.91 23.03 -10.53
C PHE A 146 13.23 24.33 -10.09
N SER A 147 14.00 25.34 -9.66
CA SER A 147 13.46 26.63 -9.18
C SER A 147 12.48 27.31 -10.15
N PRO A 148 12.70 27.32 -11.49
CA PRO A 148 11.74 27.91 -12.42
C PRO A 148 10.35 27.28 -12.35
N LEU A 149 10.28 25.95 -12.21
CA LEU A 149 9.02 25.23 -12.09
C LEU A 149 8.33 25.52 -10.76
N VAL A 150 9.10 25.54 -9.66
CA VAL A 150 8.58 25.90 -8.33
C VAL A 150 7.98 27.30 -8.35
N ASN A 151 8.70 28.28 -8.88
CA ASN A 151 8.24 29.66 -8.97
C ASN A 151 7.00 29.80 -9.86
N LEU A 152 6.92 29.05 -10.97
CA LEU A 152 5.73 29.03 -11.82
C LEU A 152 4.52 28.42 -11.10
N CYS A 153 4.71 27.28 -10.41
CA CYS A 153 3.65 26.62 -9.65
C CYS A 153 3.14 27.53 -8.53
N LYS A 154 4.06 28.16 -7.78
CA LYS A 154 3.74 29.16 -6.75
C LYS A 154 2.96 30.34 -7.33
N LYS A 155 3.42 30.92 -8.45
CA LYS A 155 2.75 32.05 -9.10
C LYS A 155 1.34 31.71 -9.61
N ARG A 156 1.13 30.49 -10.11
CA ARG A 156 -0.18 30.04 -10.60
C ARG A 156 -1.09 29.49 -9.50
N GLY A 157 -0.56 29.24 -8.29
CA GLY A 157 -1.29 28.58 -7.22
C GLY A 157 -1.67 27.13 -7.57
N ILE A 158 -0.80 26.42 -8.30
CA ILE A 158 -1.01 24.99 -8.62
C ILE A 158 -0.13 24.10 -7.77
N ALA A 159 -0.57 22.87 -7.54
CA ALA A 159 0.15 21.93 -6.71
C ALA A 159 1.25 21.17 -7.45
N MET A 160 2.12 20.52 -6.68
CA MET A 160 3.14 19.62 -7.20
C MET A 160 3.10 18.25 -6.51
N ARG A 161 3.46 17.18 -7.22
CA ARG A 161 3.84 15.90 -6.61
C ARG A 161 5.33 15.66 -6.81
N ILE A 162 6.07 15.56 -5.70
CA ILE A 162 7.46 15.12 -5.67
C ILE A 162 7.43 13.60 -5.47
N GLY A 163 7.59 12.84 -6.55
CA GLY A 163 7.36 11.40 -6.54
C GLY A 163 8.54 10.57 -6.97
N THR A 164 9.18 9.91 -5.99
CA THR A 164 10.29 8.98 -6.22
C THR A 164 9.75 7.59 -6.55
N ASN A 165 10.28 6.97 -7.61
CA ASN A 165 10.07 5.56 -7.90
C ASN A 165 11.40 4.81 -7.69
N HIS A 166 11.35 3.66 -7.02
CA HIS A 166 12.51 2.83 -6.70
C HIS A 166 13.41 2.55 -7.93
N GLY A 167 12.83 2.08 -9.03
CA GLY A 167 13.59 1.77 -10.26
C GLY A 167 14.16 2.99 -11.02
N SER A 168 14.00 4.20 -10.51
CA SER A 168 14.42 5.44 -11.19
C SER A 168 15.22 6.40 -10.30
N LEU A 169 15.86 5.91 -9.25
CA LEU A 169 16.81 6.72 -8.48
C LEU A 169 17.94 7.24 -9.38
N SER A 170 18.42 8.44 -9.08
CA SER A 170 19.54 9.05 -9.80
C SER A 170 20.88 8.46 -9.38
N ASP A 171 21.89 8.61 -10.24
CA ASP A 171 23.23 8.08 -10.01
C ASP A 171 23.86 8.60 -8.70
N ARG A 172 23.66 9.88 -8.37
CA ARG A 172 24.14 10.47 -7.10
C ARG A 172 23.52 9.81 -5.86
N ILE A 173 22.22 9.50 -5.92
CA ILE A 173 21.48 8.91 -4.81
C ILE A 173 21.88 7.44 -4.67
N MET A 174 21.97 6.73 -5.80
CA MET A 174 22.40 5.35 -5.85
C MET A 174 23.82 5.18 -5.30
N ASN A 175 24.75 6.09 -5.62
CA ASN A 175 26.12 6.03 -5.12
C ASN A 175 26.20 6.27 -3.61
N ARG A 176 25.44 7.24 -3.08
CA ARG A 176 25.54 7.65 -1.67
C ARG A 176 24.70 6.81 -0.71
N TYR A 177 23.50 6.42 -1.12
CA TYR A 177 22.51 5.75 -0.27
C TYR A 177 22.11 4.36 -0.75
N GLY A 178 22.56 3.95 -1.94
CA GLY A 178 22.17 2.69 -2.56
C GLY A 178 20.72 2.66 -3.05
N ASP A 179 20.34 1.52 -3.62
CA ASP A 179 18.96 1.20 -3.98
C ASP A 179 18.17 0.81 -2.72
N THR A 180 17.88 1.80 -1.88
CA THR A 180 17.31 1.59 -0.54
C THR A 180 16.12 2.50 -0.27
N PRO A 181 15.24 2.15 0.70
CA PRO A 181 14.22 3.06 1.20
C PRO A 181 14.77 4.44 1.60
N LEU A 182 15.98 4.48 2.17
CA LEU A 182 16.65 5.72 2.54
C LEU A 182 17.01 6.57 1.30
N GLY A 183 17.55 5.94 0.25
CA GLY A 183 17.82 6.60 -1.01
C GLY A 183 16.57 7.23 -1.63
N MET A 184 15.43 6.52 -1.58
CA MET A 184 14.15 7.05 -2.05
C MET A 184 13.72 8.32 -1.28
N VAL A 185 13.87 8.28 0.05
CA VAL A 185 13.51 9.38 0.95
C VAL A 185 14.39 10.60 0.72
N GLU A 186 15.71 10.43 0.70
CA GLU A 186 16.63 11.55 0.47
C GLU A 186 16.44 12.18 -0.91
N SER A 187 16.21 11.37 -1.95
CA SER A 187 15.92 11.86 -3.30
C SER A 187 14.72 12.82 -3.33
N ALA A 188 13.65 12.53 -2.58
CA ALA A 188 12.51 13.43 -2.48
C ALA A 188 12.79 14.66 -1.60
N LEU A 189 13.50 14.47 -0.48
CA LEU A 189 13.80 15.56 0.46
C LEU A 189 14.71 16.63 -0.15
N GLU A 190 15.62 16.28 -1.06
CA GLU A 190 16.42 17.25 -1.82
C GLU A 190 15.56 18.28 -2.56
N PHE A 191 14.55 17.79 -3.30
CA PHE A 191 13.63 18.65 -4.05
C PHE A 191 12.70 19.41 -3.11
N ALA A 192 12.24 18.78 -2.02
CA ALA A 192 11.38 19.43 -1.04
C ALA A 192 12.08 20.56 -0.28
N ARG A 193 13.37 20.42 0.03
CA ARG A 193 14.19 21.49 0.63
C ARG A 193 14.25 22.69 -0.30
N ILE A 194 14.52 22.48 -1.59
CA ILE A 194 14.51 23.56 -2.60
C ILE A 194 13.15 24.24 -2.68
N ALA A 195 12.05 23.47 -2.73
CA ALA A 195 10.70 24.02 -2.75
C ALA A 195 10.42 24.92 -1.53
N ARG A 196 10.78 24.45 -0.33
CA ARG A 196 10.61 25.21 0.92
C ARG A 196 11.50 26.45 1.01
N ASP A 197 12.74 26.38 0.53
CA ASP A 197 13.63 27.55 0.49
C ASP A 197 13.07 28.67 -0.41
N LEU A 198 12.23 28.31 -1.39
CA LEU A 198 11.48 29.23 -2.25
C LEU A 198 10.09 29.56 -1.69
N ASP A 199 9.82 29.15 -0.45
CA ASP A 199 8.56 29.36 0.27
C ASP A 199 7.36 28.80 -0.53
N TYR A 200 7.55 27.65 -1.19
CA TYR A 200 6.51 26.91 -1.88
C TYR A 200 6.14 25.66 -1.09
N HIS A 201 4.86 25.52 -0.76
CA HIS A 201 4.37 24.51 0.17
C HIS A 201 3.24 23.65 -0.39
N ASP A 202 2.75 23.91 -1.61
CA ASP A 202 1.65 23.18 -2.23
C ASP A 202 2.11 21.87 -2.89
N PHE A 203 2.84 21.05 -2.14
CA PHE A 203 3.36 19.78 -2.67
C PHE A 203 3.00 18.56 -1.84
N VAL A 204 2.93 17.43 -2.55
CA VAL A 204 2.58 16.10 -2.04
C VAL A 204 3.73 15.14 -2.36
N PHE A 205 4.03 14.21 -1.45
CA PHE A 205 5.05 13.18 -1.70
C PHE A 205 4.46 11.88 -2.24
N SER A 206 5.29 11.09 -2.92
CA SER A 206 5.03 9.66 -3.14
C SER A 206 6.35 8.88 -3.22
N MET A 207 6.33 7.65 -2.73
CA MET A 207 7.44 6.69 -2.67
C MET A 207 7.01 5.35 -3.27
N LYS A 208 6.98 5.23 -4.59
CA LYS A 208 6.46 4.00 -5.23
C LYS A 208 7.55 2.96 -5.45
N ALA A 209 7.23 1.71 -5.16
CA ALA A 209 8.03 0.53 -5.50
C ALA A 209 7.10 -0.60 -5.93
N SER A 210 7.60 -1.53 -6.76
CA SER A 210 6.86 -2.73 -7.17
C SER A 210 6.83 -3.79 -6.07
N ASN A 211 7.88 -3.83 -5.24
CA ASN A 211 7.89 -4.63 -4.02
C ASN A 211 7.18 -3.87 -2.88
N PRO A 212 6.03 -4.36 -2.38
CA PRO A 212 5.28 -3.69 -1.31
C PRO A 212 6.10 -3.50 -0.02
N LYS A 213 7.05 -4.39 0.28
CA LYS A 213 7.89 -4.29 1.49
C LYS A 213 8.77 -3.05 1.45
N ILE A 214 9.39 -2.77 0.30
CA ILE A 214 10.22 -1.58 0.09
C ILE A 214 9.34 -0.32 0.13
N MET A 215 8.17 -0.36 -0.51
CA MET A 215 7.21 0.74 -0.48
C MET A 215 6.81 1.10 0.96
N ILE A 216 6.37 0.13 1.75
CA ILE A 216 5.95 0.33 3.14
C ILE A 216 7.09 0.94 3.96
N ALA A 217 8.29 0.36 3.87
CA ALA A 217 9.48 0.88 4.53
C ALA A 217 9.78 2.34 4.15
N ALA A 218 9.73 2.68 2.86
CA ALA A 218 10.05 4.01 2.35
C ALA A 218 9.05 5.08 2.83
N TYR A 219 7.73 4.79 2.83
CA TYR A 219 6.74 5.74 3.36
C TYR A 219 6.87 5.95 4.86
N ARG A 220 7.06 4.87 5.64
CA ARG A 220 7.26 4.99 7.09
C ARG A 220 8.52 5.80 7.40
N LEU A 221 9.61 5.51 6.69
CA LEU A 221 10.86 6.25 6.83
C LEU A 221 10.68 7.73 6.43
N LEU A 222 10.01 8.02 5.32
CA LEU A 222 9.69 9.39 4.92
C LEU A 222 8.96 10.13 6.05
N VAL A 223 7.90 9.55 6.62
CA VAL A 223 7.16 10.18 7.70
C VAL A 223 8.05 10.45 8.91
N ALA A 224 8.88 9.48 9.29
CA ALA A 224 9.79 9.66 10.41
C ALA A 224 10.81 10.78 10.17
N ARG A 225 11.38 10.87 8.96
CA ARG A 225 12.30 11.96 8.59
C ARG A 225 11.60 13.32 8.53
N LEU A 226 10.37 13.37 8.04
CA LEU A 226 9.56 14.60 8.07
C LEU A 226 9.30 15.06 9.50
N ASN A 227 8.97 14.14 10.41
CA ASN A 227 8.77 14.46 11.82
C ASN A 227 10.06 15.02 12.48
N GLU A 228 11.22 14.48 12.12
CA GLU A 228 12.53 14.98 12.59
C GLU A 228 12.87 16.39 12.07
N LEU A 229 12.46 16.71 10.84
CA LEU A 229 12.66 18.04 10.25
C LEU A 229 11.78 19.12 10.90
N GLY A 230 10.75 18.73 11.62
CA GLY A 230 9.94 19.61 12.46
C GLY A 230 8.44 19.52 12.18
N PRO A 231 7.60 20.11 13.05
CA PRO A 231 6.14 19.98 12.99
C PRO A 231 5.54 20.57 11.70
N ASP A 232 6.21 21.54 11.08
CA ASP A 232 5.79 22.15 9.82
C ASP A 232 6.15 21.29 8.58
N TRP A 233 6.83 20.15 8.71
CA TRP A 233 7.10 19.24 7.58
C TRP A 233 5.99 18.20 7.35
N ASN A 234 4.76 18.56 7.67
CA ASN A 234 3.57 17.70 7.65
C ASN A 234 2.88 17.61 6.28
N TYR A 235 3.60 17.26 5.21
CA TYR A 235 3.04 17.22 3.85
C TYR A 235 2.15 15.99 3.56
N PRO A 236 1.14 16.10 2.67
CA PRO A 236 0.33 14.96 2.26
C PRO A 236 1.10 13.92 1.46
N LEU A 237 0.59 12.68 1.49
CA LEU A 237 1.20 11.50 0.86
C LEU A 237 0.25 10.85 -0.13
N HIS A 238 0.71 10.67 -1.37
CA HIS A 238 0.02 9.90 -2.41
C HIS A 238 0.53 8.47 -2.43
N LEU A 239 -0.30 7.52 -2.01
CA LEU A 239 0.04 6.09 -2.01
C LEU A 239 -0.25 5.42 -3.35
N GLY A 240 0.58 4.46 -3.70
CA GLY A 240 0.31 3.53 -4.78
C GLY A 240 1.49 2.61 -5.05
N VAL A 241 1.20 1.34 -5.31
CA VAL A 241 2.17 0.38 -5.82
C VAL A 241 2.38 0.67 -7.31
N THR A 242 3.62 0.60 -7.78
CA THR A 242 3.92 0.68 -9.22
C THR A 242 4.05 -0.74 -9.77
N GLU A 243 3.69 -0.97 -11.04
CA GLU A 243 3.85 -2.29 -11.68
C GLU A 243 3.24 -3.41 -10.83
N ALA A 244 2.00 -3.22 -10.35
CA ALA A 244 1.38 -4.20 -9.46
C ALA A 244 1.07 -5.52 -10.19
N GLY A 245 0.95 -5.51 -11.51
CA GLY A 245 0.65 -6.68 -12.34
C GLY A 245 -0.76 -6.65 -12.89
N GLU A 246 -1.26 -7.82 -13.28
CA GLU A 246 -2.62 -7.99 -13.83
C GLU A 246 -3.55 -8.68 -12.81
N GLY A 247 -4.85 -8.42 -12.91
CA GLY A 247 -5.87 -9.18 -12.20
C GLY A 247 -5.65 -9.19 -10.69
N GLU A 248 -5.73 -10.39 -10.12
CA GLU A 248 -5.72 -10.60 -8.68
C GLU A 248 -4.37 -10.28 -8.02
N ASP A 249 -3.23 -10.59 -8.66
CA ASP A 249 -1.90 -10.31 -8.12
C ASP A 249 -1.70 -8.80 -7.86
N ALA A 250 -2.19 -7.97 -8.80
CA ALA A 250 -2.16 -6.53 -8.67
C ALA A 250 -3.00 -6.00 -7.52
N ARG A 251 -4.17 -6.59 -7.30
CA ARG A 251 -5.09 -6.25 -6.20
C ARG A 251 -4.48 -6.67 -4.86
N ILE A 252 -3.90 -7.87 -4.78
CA ILE A 252 -3.22 -8.38 -3.58
C ILE A 252 -2.03 -7.49 -3.23
N LYS A 253 -1.13 -7.20 -4.18
CA LYS A 253 0.02 -6.31 -3.95
C LYS A 253 -0.42 -4.91 -3.51
N SER A 254 -1.47 -4.38 -4.13
CA SER A 254 -2.05 -3.09 -3.75
C SER A 254 -2.64 -3.11 -2.34
N ALA A 255 -3.35 -4.17 -1.96
CA ALA A 255 -3.88 -4.34 -0.61
C ALA A 255 -2.76 -4.44 0.43
N ILE A 256 -1.68 -5.18 0.14
CA ILE A 256 -0.50 -5.27 1.01
C ILE A 256 0.15 -3.89 1.15
N GLY A 257 0.49 -3.23 0.05
CA GLY A 257 1.23 -1.96 0.06
C GLY A 257 0.43 -0.78 0.59
N ILE A 258 -0.73 -0.50 -0.02
CA ILE A 258 -1.59 0.63 0.33
C ILE A 258 -2.30 0.36 1.66
N GLY A 259 -2.91 -0.82 1.82
CA GLY A 259 -3.68 -1.16 3.03
C GLY A 259 -2.84 -1.15 4.30
N SER A 260 -1.60 -1.64 4.26
CA SER A 260 -0.70 -1.59 5.43
C SER A 260 -0.40 -0.15 5.88
N LEU A 261 -0.18 0.76 4.93
CA LEU A 261 0.12 2.17 5.22
C LEU A 261 -1.12 2.93 5.69
N LEU A 262 -2.27 2.69 5.04
CA LEU A 262 -3.53 3.27 5.50
C LEU A 262 -3.87 2.80 6.92
N ALA A 263 -3.60 1.54 7.28
CA ALA A 263 -3.76 1.04 8.64
C ALA A 263 -2.85 1.74 9.67
N ASP A 264 -1.68 2.24 9.23
CA ASP A 264 -0.81 3.09 10.04
C ASP A 264 -1.27 4.56 10.10
N GLY A 265 -2.39 4.89 9.45
CA GLY A 265 -2.87 6.26 9.30
C GLY A 265 -2.10 7.12 8.30
N ILE A 266 -1.26 6.49 7.47
CA ILE A 266 -0.42 7.14 6.46
C ILE A 266 -1.16 7.09 5.12
N GLY A 267 -1.37 8.25 4.50
CA GLY A 267 -1.96 8.36 3.15
C GLY A 267 -3.10 9.37 3.11
N ASP A 268 -3.03 10.28 2.16
CA ASP A 268 -4.01 11.36 1.96
C ASP A 268 -4.69 11.27 0.60
N THR A 269 -4.10 10.49 -0.30
CA THR A 269 -4.67 10.14 -1.59
C THR A 269 -4.07 8.83 -2.08
N VAL A 270 -4.81 8.06 -2.86
CA VAL A 270 -4.40 6.74 -3.34
C VAL A 270 -4.57 6.62 -4.84
N ARG A 271 -3.74 5.79 -5.46
CA ARG A 271 -3.99 5.20 -6.78
C ARG A 271 -3.58 3.73 -6.75
N VAL A 272 -4.50 2.86 -7.11
CA VAL A 272 -4.21 1.46 -7.47
C VAL A 272 -3.72 1.47 -8.92
N SER A 273 -2.64 0.76 -9.25
CA SER A 273 -2.12 0.73 -10.62
C SER A 273 -2.31 -0.68 -11.19
N LEU A 274 -3.35 -0.87 -12.01
CA LEU A 274 -3.63 -2.14 -12.68
C LEU A 274 -3.14 -2.06 -14.14
N THR A 275 -2.86 -3.22 -14.73
CA THR A 275 -2.64 -3.30 -16.20
C THR A 275 -3.96 -3.29 -16.98
N GLU A 276 -5.10 -3.53 -16.31
CA GLU A 276 -6.46 -3.42 -16.86
C GLU A 276 -6.88 -1.97 -17.15
N ASP A 277 -8.04 -1.79 -17.77
CA ASP A 277 -8.64 -0.48 -17.99
C ASP A 277 -8.79 0.30 -16.67
N SER A 278 -8.40 1.57 -16.72
CA SER A 278 -8.26 2.45 -15.55
C SER A 278 -9.50 2.59 -14.66
N PRO A 279 -10.76 2.53 -15.16
CA PRO A 279 -11.93 2.51 -14.29
C PRO A 279 -11.92 1.36 -13.26
N HIS A 280 -11.30 0.22 -13.56
CA HIS A 280 -11.19 -0.92 -12.63
C HIS A 280 -10.26 -0.64 -11.45
N GLU A 281 -9.43 0.41 -11.50
CA GLU A 281 -8.62 0.86 -10.37
C GLU A 281 -9.50 1.45 -9.25
N ILE A 282 -10.62 2.08 -9.60
CA ILE A 282 -11.44 2.90 -8.70
C ILE A 282 -12.15 2.07 -7.61
N PRO A 283 -12.85 0.95 -7.94
CA PRO A 283 -13.51 0.13 -6.91
C PRO A 283 -12.52 -0.43 -5.89
N VAL A 284 -11.33 -0.83 -6.31
CA VAL A 284 -10.30 -1.35 -5.40
C VAL A 284 -9.79 -0.26 -4.47
N ALA A 285 -9.52 0.94 -5.00
CA ALA A 285 -9.10 2.08 -4.19
C ALA A 285 -10.15 2.44 -3.13
N LYS A 286 -11.44 2.49 -3.51
CA LYS A 286 -12.56 2.74 -2.60
C LYS A 286 -12.68 1.65 -1.53
N ALA A 287 -12.63 0.38 -1.92
CA ALA A 287 -12.69 -0.75 -0.98
C ALA A 287 -11.58 -0.70 0.08
N LEU A 288 -10.35 -0.33 -0.31
CA LEU A 288 -9.24 -0.17 0.64
C LEU A 288 -9.49 0.97 1.64
N ILE A 289 -10.02 2.11 1.18
CA ILE A 289 -10.34 3.25 2.05
C ILE A 289 -11.49 2.90 3.01
N GLU A 290 -12.56 2.31 2.49
CA GLU A 290 -13.73 1.90 3.27
C GLU A 290 -13.38 0.88 4.34
N ASN A 291 -12.50 -0.09 4.04
CA ASN A 291 -12.05 -1.07 5.02
C ASN A 291 -11.35 -0.39 6.23
N ILE A 292 -10.59 0.67 5.98
CA ILE A 292 -9.90 1.42 7.03
C ILE A 292 -10.88 2.27 7.84
N GLN A 293 -11.87 2.90 7.19
CA GLN A 293 -12.93 3.63 7.89
C GLN A 293 -13.78 2.73 8.79
N LYS A 294 -14.05 1.49 8.36
CA LYS A 294 -14.77 0.49 9.17
C LYS A 294 -13.97 0.06 10.40
N THR A 295 -12.63 0.01 10.29
CA THR A 295 -11.74 -0.48 11.36
C THR A 295 -11.19 0.63 12.25
N SER A 296 -11.22 1.90 11.82
CA SER A 296 -10.72 3.06 12.58
C SER A 296 -11.55 3.43 13.80
N ASN A 297 -12.83 3.08 13.82
CA ASN A 297 -13.76 3.40 14.93
C ASN A 297 -13.52 2.58 16.21
N ALA A 298 -12.63 1.58 16.16
CA ALA A 298 -12.26 0.77 17.31
C ALA A 298 -11.07 1.38 18.08
N GLN A 299 -11.22 2.59 18.63
CA GLN A 299 -10.24 3.16 19.57
C GLN A 299 -10.34 2.46 20.92
N ARG A 300 -9.70 1.30 21.04
CA ARG A 300 -9.77 0.45 22.22
C ARG A 300 -8.42 0.43 22.92
N SER A 301 -8.47 0.34 24.25
CA SER A 301 -7.26 0.38 25.06
C SER A 301 -6.37 -0.83 24.74
N THR A 302 -5.14 -0.55 24.32
CA THR A 302 -4.09 -1.54 24.16
C THR A 302 -2.99 -1.24 25.18
N PRO A 303 -2.37 -2.27 25.78
CA PRO A 303 -1.20 -2.06 26.63
C PRO A 303 -0.10 -1.33 25.85
N ASN A 304 0.66 -0.48 26.53
CA ASN A 304 1.82 0.17 25.93
C ASN A 304 2.94 -0.87 25.77
N VAL A 305 3.19 -1.32 24.54
CA VAL A 305 4.16 -2.38 24.23
C VAL A 305 5.11 -1.89 23.14
N GLN A 306 6.40 -2.16 23.32
CA GLN A 306 7.39 -1.94 22.28
C GLN A 306 7.23 -2.96 21.15
N LEU A 307 7.20 -2.50 19.90
CA LEU A 307 7.15 -3.39 18.75
C LEU A 307 8.34 -4.37 18.75
N SER A 308 8.06 -5.64 18.49
CA SER A 308 9.10 -6.68 18.35
C SER A 308 9.77 -6.71 16.97
N PHE A 309 9.49 -5.73 16.11
CA PHE A 309 10.00 -5.68 14.74
C PHE A 309 10.38 -4.25 14.36
N ASP A 310 11.33 -4.14 13.44
CA ASP A 310 11.69 -2.86 12.84
C ASP A 310 10.60 -2.44 11.83
N PRO A 311 9.92 -1.29 11.99
CA PRO A 311 8.91 -0.84 11.05
C PRO A 311 9.51 -0.34 9.72
N PHE A 312 10.81 -0.07 9.66
CA PHE A 312 11.52 0.48 8.50
C PHE A 312 12.22 -0.57 7.65
N SER A 313 12.27 -1.84 8.10
CA SER A 313 12.85 -2.93 7.32
C SER A 313 12.05 -4.22 7.54
N TYR A 314 11.94 -5.04 6.49
CA TYR A 314 11.27 -6.33 6.62
C TYR A 314 12.25 -7.38 7.13
N GLN A 315 11.89 -8.04 8.22
CA GLN A 315 12.54 -9.25 8.69
C GLN A 315 11.48 -10.31 8.99
N ARG A 316 11.72 -11.55 8.54
CA ARG A 316 10.83 -12.66 8.87
C ARG A 316 10.99 -12.96 10.37
N ARG A 317 9.87 -13.13 11.09
CA ARG A 317 9.90 -13.51 12.51
C ARG A 317 10.64 -14.84 12.69
N GLY A 318 11.67 -14.84 13.54
CA GLY A 318 12.50 -16.01 13.86
C GLY A 318 11.78 -17.00 14.77
N THR A 319 10.87 -17.76 14.19
CA THR A 319 10.09 -18.81 14.88
C THR A 319 10.85 -20.13 14.88
N GLU A 320 10.60 -20.99 15.85
CA GLU A 320 11.03 -22.39 15.80
C GLU A 320 10.19 -23.16 14.77
N THR A 321 10.77 -24.23 14.21
CA THR A 321 10.02 -25.14 13.35
C THR A 321 9.26 -26.14 14.22
N ILE A 322 7.95 -26.18 14.05
CA ILE A 322 7.07 -27.19 14.67
C ILE A 322 6.47 -28.09 13.60
N ALA A 323 6.00 -29.26 14.00
CA ALA A 323 5.25 -30.17 13.13
C ALA A 323 3.79 -30.24 13.59
N VAL A 324 2.83 -30.12 12.69
CA VAL A 324 1.39 -30.25 12.97
C VAL A 324 0.76 -31.32 12.09
N ALA A 325 -0.44 -31.78 12.44
CA ALA A 325 -1.18 -32.74 11.62
C ALA A 325 -1.44 -32.16 10.22
N ARG A 326 -1.09 -32.91 9.18
CA ARG A 326 -1.35 -32.56 7.78
C ARG A 326 -2.72 -33.11 7.37
N ILE A 327 -3.35 -32.47 6.39
CA ILE A 327 -4.39 -33.11 5.59
C ILE A 327 -3.79 -34.33 4.88
N GLY A 328 -4.24 -35.53 5.25
CA GLY A 328 -3.86 -36.80 4.61
C GLY A 328 -4.80 -37.22 3.48
N PRO A 329 -4.37 -38.13 2.58
CA PRO A 329 -5.21 -38.70 1.52
C PRO A 329 -6.39 -39.54 2.02
N SER A 330 -6.47 -39.81 3.32
CA SER A 330 -7.70 -40.16 4.00
C SER A 330 -7.82 -39.41 5.32
N ALA A 331 -8.84 -38.57 5.46
CA ALA A 331 -9.35 -38.17 6.77
C ALA A 331 -10.19 -39.31 7.41
N VAL A 332 -9.97 -40.55 6.97
CA VAL A 332 -10.71 -41.77 7.35
C VAL A 332 -9.70 -42.93 7.39
N ALA A 333 -9.48 -43.53 8.57
CA ALA A 333 -8.48 -44.56 8.89
C ALA A 333 -7.03 -44.02 8.95
N SER A 334 -6.30 -44.05 10.07
CA SER A 334 -6.10 -45.17 11.00
C SER A 334 -6.01 -44.70 12.45
N ALA A 335 -6.84 -45.30 13.32
CA ALA A 335 -6.65 -45.29 14.76
C ALA A 335 -5.74 -46.48 15.13
N GLU A 336 -4.42 -46.28 15.07
CA GLU A 336 -3.45 -47.07 15.83
C GLU A 336 -2.68 -46.10 16.72
N ALA A 337 -2.50 -46.45 18.00
CA ALA A 337 -2.28 -45.52 19.10
C ALA A 337 -0.94 -44.76 19.10
N ASP A 338 -0.02 -45.05 18.17
CA ASP A 338 1.36 -44.50 18.17
C ASP A 338 1.83 -43.88 16.84
N ASP A 339 1.00 -43.82 15.78
CA ASP A 339 1.35 -43.10 14.53
C ASP A 339 0.44 -41.88 14.30
N PRO A 340 0.93 -40.64 14.50
CA PRO A 340 0.12 -39.42 14.39
C PRO A 340 -0.26 -39.05 12.94
N GLY A 341 -0.04 -39.93 11.97
CA GLY A 341 -0.28 -39.70 10.55
C GLY A 341 0.73 -38.74 9.93
N PRO A 342 0.56 -38.35 8.65
CA PRO A 342 1.47 -37.44 7.98
C PRO A 342 1.48 -36.09 8.70
N ARG A 343 2.65 -35.66 9.18
CA ARG A 343 2.85 -34.33 9.76
C ARG A 343 3.44 -33.38 8.72
N ILE A 344 3.14 -32.09 8.87
CA ILE A 344 3.73 -31.02 8.07
C ILE A 344 4.45 -30.01 8.97
N LYS A 345 5.61 -29.53 8.52
CA LYS A 345 6.41 -28.54 9.24
C LYS A 345 5.96 -27.11 8.92
N LEU A 346 5.95 -26.26 9.94
CA LEU A 346 5.71 -24.82 9.83
C LEU A 346 6.60 -24.05 10.81
N GLY A 347 6.76 -22.74 10.61
CA GLY A 347 7.71 -21.92 11.37
C GLY A 347 9.13 -21.99 10.78
N GLY A 348 10.14 -21.47 11.47
CA GLY A 348 11.55 -21.54 11.03
C GLY A 348 11.76 -21.00 9.62
N ALA A 349 12.35 -21.77 8.71
CA ALA A 349 12.50 -21.40 7.29
C ALA A 349 11.43 -22.01 6.37
N GLU A 350 10.44 -22.70 6.94
CA GLU A 350 9.39 -23.39 6.18
C GLU A 350 8.50 -22.41 5.41
N LEU A 351 7.84 -22.91 4.36
CA LEU A 351 6.83 -22.16 3.62
C LEU A 351 5.64 -21.81 4.55
N ILE A 352 4.99 -20.68 4.25
CA ILE A 352 3.75 -20.30 4.93
C ILE A 352 2.67 -21.31 4.57
N ARG A 353 2.02 -21.89 5.59
CA ARG A 353 0.99 -22.92 5.41
C ARG A 353 -0.40 -22.31 5.39
N VAL A 354 -1.29 -22.88 4.58
CA VAL A 354 -2.70 -22.52 4.54
C VAL A 354 -3.49 -23.43 5.47
N VAL A 355 -4.16 -22.82 6.45
CA VAL A 355 -5.00 -23.49 7.43
C VAL A 355 -6.46 -23.21 7.10
N VAL A 356 -7.31 -24.24 7.21
CA VAL A 356 -8.75 -24.12 6.98
C VAL A 356 -9.52 -24.81 8.10
N ARG A 357 -10.70 -24.30 8.45
CA ARG A 357 -11.65 -24.99 9.35
C ARG A 357 -12.16 -26.28 8.70
N ARG A 358 -12.47 -27.31 9.50
CA ARG A 358 -13.05 -28.58 9.02
C ARG A 358 -14.28 -28.36 8.13
N SER A 359 -15.21 -27.52 8.58
CA SER A 359 -16.44 -27.22 7.85
C SER A 359 -16.20 -26.63 6.44
N ASN A 360 -15.14 -25.84 6.28
CA ASN A 360 -14.75 -25.28 4.98
C ASN A 360 -13.97 -26.30 4.15
N PHE A 361 -13.12 -27.11 4.78
CA PHE A 361 -12.44 -28.23 4.13
C PHE A 361 -13.44 -29.20 3.50
N ASP A 362 -14.48 -29.62 4.24
CA ASP A 362 -15.45 -30.61 3.77
C ASP A 362 -16.22 -30.10 2.54
N LYS A 363 -16.49 -28.79 2.45
CA LYS A 363 -17.12 -28.15 1.28
C LYS A 363 -16.24 -28.19 0.03
N ILE A 364 -14.92 -28.09 0.19
CA ILE A 364 -13.97 -28.01 -0.94
C ILE A 364 -13.23 -29.33 -1.19
N ALA A 365 -13.38 -30.34 -0.33
CA ALA A 365 -12.63 -31.59 -0.36
C ALA A 365 -12.59 -32.24 -1.74
N HIS A 366 -13.73 -32.24 -2.44
CA HIS A 366 -13.88 -32.80 -3.80
C HIS A 366 -13.13 -32.02 -4.91
N LYS A 367 -12.64 -30.81 -4.61
CA LYS A 367 -11.91 -29.94 -5.54
C LYS A 367 -10.43 -29.78 -5.19
N ILE A 368 -9.97 -30.20 -4.01
CA ILE A 368 -8.63 -29.91 -3.49
C ILE A 368 -7.51 -30.35 -4.45
N ASP A 369 -7.63 -31.53 -5.04
CA ASP A 369 -6.61 -32.04 -5.98
C ASP A 369 -6.50 -31.21 -7.26
N ARG A 370 -7.52 -30.41 -7.57
CA ARG A 370 -7.55 -29.50 -8.73
C ARG A 370 -7.09 -28.08 -8.39
N MET A 371 -6.79 -27.78 -7.12
CA MET A 371 -6.41 -26.42 -6.67
C MET A 371 -4.91 -26.12 -6.84
N GLY A 372 -4.12 -27.09 -7.30
CA GLY A 372 -2.67 -26.91 -7.52
C GLY A 372 -1.93 -26.48 -6.25
N ASP A 373 -1.14 -25.41 -6.36
CA ASP A 373 -0.30 -24.89 -5.27
C ASP A 373 -1.10 -24.16 -4.16
N TYR A 374 -2.38 -23.85 -4.38
CA TYR A 374 -3.22 -23.05 -3.47
C TYR A 374 -4.15 -23.89 -2.60
N ARG A 375 -3.72 -25.09 -2.20
CA ARG A 375 -4.55 -26.00 -1.39
C ARG A 375 -4.32 -25.79 0.11
N PRO A 376 -5.36 -25.95 0.95
CA PRO A 376 -5.16 -26.04 2.39
C PRO A 376 -4.30 -27.27 2.71
N GLU A 377 -3.39 -27.11 3.68
CA GLU A 377 -2.49 -28.19 4.11
C GLU A 377 -2.80 -28.68 5.52
N ILE A 378 -3.53 -27.87 6.30
CA ILE A 378 -3.78 -28.09 7.72
C ILE A 378 -5.27 -27.83 8.00
N VAL A 379 -5.89 -28.72 8.77
CA VAL A 379 -7.21 -28.48 9.36
C VAL A 379 -7.03 -27.86 10.74
N TYR A 380 -7.70 -26.72 10.96
CA TYR A 380 -7.59 -25.90 12.16
C TYR A 380 -7.78 -26.71 13.45
N GLU A 381 -8.82 -27.53 13.51
CA GLU A 381 -9.20 -28.33 14.68
C GLU A 381 -8.16 -29.42 15.03
N ASN A 382 -7.35 -29.83 14.05
CA ASN A 382 -6.32 -30.85 14.23
C ASN A 382 -4.94 -30.25 14.52
N ALA A 383 -4.79 -28.92 14.43
CA ALA A 383 -3.50 -28.24 14.49
C ALA A 383 -3.06 -27.87 15.91
N HIS A 384 -3.89 -28.14 16.92
CA HIS A 384 -3.66 -27.79 18.33
C HIS A 384 -3.24 -26.32 18.50
N ILE A 385 -3.95 -25.41 17.80
CA ILE A 385 -3.68 -23.98 17.84
C ILE A 385 -4.17 -23.43 19.20
N VAL A 386 -3.31 -22.67 19.86
CA VAL A 386 -3.64 -21.96 21.10
C VAL A 386 -4.22 -20.59 20.74
N GLU A 387 -5.49 -20.38 21.05
CA GLU A 387 -6.19 -19.12 20.84
C GLU A 387 -6.09 -18.22 22.08
N ILE A 388 -5.58 -16.99 21.92
CA ILE A 388 -5.45 -16.05 23.04
C ILE A 388 -5.94 -14.63 22.72
N ASP A 389 -6.48 -13.96 23.73
CA ASP A 389 -6.61 -12.50 23.69
C ASP A 389 -5.22 -11.88 23.92
N PRO A 390 -4.68 -11.09 22.97
CA PRO A 390 -3.34 -10.52 23.10
C PRO A 390 -3.23 -9.46 24.22
N ARG A 391 -4.34 -9.11 24.88
CA ARG A 391 -4.37 -8.22 26.05
C ARG A 391 -4.26 -8.98 27.38
N ASP A 392 -4.43 -10.31 27.38
CA ASP A 392 -4.40 -11.13 28.59
C ASP A 392 -2.94 -11.43 29.00
N ASP A 393 -2.49 -10.75 30.05
CA ASP A 393 -1.13 -10.88 30.59
C ASP A 393 -0.84 -12.30 31.09
N SER A 394 -1.81 -12.96 31.71
CA SER A 394 -1.65 -14.29 32.29
C SER A 394 -1.54 -15.35 31.20
N ALA A 395 -2.39 -15.28 30.18
CA ALA A 395 -2.36 -16.19 29.04
C ALA A 395 -1.04 -16.07 28.25
N ILE A 396 -0.57 -14.85 28.01
CA ILE A 396 0.72 -14.60 27.35
C ILE A 396 1.88 -15.14 28.18
N ALA A 397 1.91 -14.85 29.49
CA ALA A 397 2.98 -15.31 30.37
C ALA A 397 3.04 -16.84 30.43
N LYS A 398 1.87 -17.51 30.48
CA LYS A 398 1.78 -18.97 30.46
C LYS A 398 2.40 -19.56 29.19
N ILE A 399 2.06 -19.04 28.02
CA ILE A 399 2.63 -19.54 26.74
C ILE A 399 4.13 -19.27 26.65
N ASN A 400 4.59 -18.08 27.05
CA ASN A 400 6.00 -17.74 27.06
C ASN A 400 6.82 -18.58 28.07
N ALA A 401 6.18 -19.20 29.07
CA ALA A 401 6.81 -20.11 30.01
C ALA A 401 6.91 -21.56 29.51
N GLU A 402 6.18 -21.91 28.44
CA GLU A 402 6.25 -23.25 27.84
C GLU A 402 7.65 -23.54 27.30
N GLN A 403 8.15 -24.77 27.55
CA GLN A 403 9.48 -25.18 27.10
C GLN A 403 9.56 -25.39 25.58
N SER A 404 8.44 -25.73 24.95
CA SER A 404 8.34 -25.98 23.52
C SER A 404 7.53 -24.89 22.80
N ALA A 405 7.88 -24.62 21.55
CA ALA A 405 7.13 -23.69 20.72
C ALA A 405 5.67 -24.16 20.50
N GLN A 406 4.75 -23.34 20.96
CA GLN A 406 3.30 -23.44 20.71
C GLN A 406 2.91 -22.76 19.39
N PHE A 407 1.93 -23.33 18.68
CA PHE A 407 1.27 -22.67 17.54
C PHE A 407 0.15 -21.77 18.05
N VAL A 408 0.23 -20.45 17.84
CA VAL A 408 -0.64 -19.48 18.51
C VAL A 408 -1.45 -18.68 17.49
N THR A 409 -2.66 -18.26 17.85
CA THR A 409 -3.41 -17.25 17.10
C THR A 409 -4.15 -16.30 18.05
N VAL A 410 -4.64 -15.19 17.50
CA VAL A 410 -5.53 -14.29 18.22
C VAL A 410 -6.90 -14.97 18.32
N ARG A 411 -7.47 -15.06 19.52
CA ARG A 411 -8.82 -15.61 19.74
C ARG A 411 -9.88 -14.84 18.93
N ASP A 412 -10.92 -15.52 18.49
CA ASP A 412 -12.08 -14.83 17.91
C ASP A 412 -12.82 -13.98 18.94
N ASP A 413 -13.66 -13.08 18.45
CA ASP A 413 -14.49 -12.14 19.22
C ASP A 413 -13.67 -11.24 20.15
N VAL A 414 -12.37 -11.06 19.84
CA VAL A 414 -11.58 -10.00 20.45
C VAL A 414 -11.97 -8.68 19.83
N ASP A 415 -12.18 -7.73 20.73
CA ASP A 415 -12.58 -6.40 20.36
C ASP A 415 -11.35 -5.60 19.89
N LEU A 416 -10.67 -6.01 18.81
CA LEU A 416 -9.51 -5.32 18.23
C LEU A 416 -9.52 -5.40 16.70
N PRO A 417 -9.05 -4.37 15.98
CA PRO A 417 -8.75 -4.49 14.55
C PRO A 417 -7.74 -5.61 14.30
N VAL A 418 -7.92 -6.36 13.21
CA VAL A 418 -7.12 -7.55 12.88
C VAL A 418 -5.61 -7.25 12.91
N ILE A 419 -5.17 -6.21 12.20
CA ILE A 419 -3.76 -5.81 12.14
C ILE A 419 -3.22 -5.45 13.53
N ALA A 420 -3.99 -4.68 14.31
CA ALA A 420 -3.60 -4.28 15.66
C ALA A 420 -3.48 -5.47 16.60
N ALA A 421 -4.44 -6.40 16.55
CA ALA A 421 -4.45 -7.60 17.38
C ALA A 421 -3.22 -8.48 17.12
N PHE A 422 -2.87 -8.70 15.85
CA PHE A 422 -1.70 -9.50 15.49
C PHE A 422 -0.37 -8.77 15.77
N ARG A 423 -0.30 -7.45 15.62
CA ARG A 423 0.87 -6.66 16.04
C ARG A 423 1.08 -6.74 17.55
N LEU A 424 0.01 -6.60 18.33
CA LEU A 424 0.07 -6.72 19.79
C LEU A 424 0.50 -8.14 20.21
N LEU A 425 -0.11 -9.18 19.62
CA LEU A 425 0.27 -10.57 19.85
C LEU A 425 1.77 -10.78 19.56
N ALA A 426 2.23 -10.38 18.37
CA ALA A 426 3.62 -10.57 17.96
C ALA A 426 4.60 -9.83 18.87
N SER A 427 4.22 -8.66 19.38
CA SER A 427 5.06 -7.84 20.27
C SER A 427 5.19 -8.40 21.68
N ARG A 428 4.22 -9.22 22.12
CA ARG A 428 4.16 -9.78 23.47
C ARG A 428 4.57 -11.26 23.56
N LEU A 429 4.35 -12.00 22.49
CA LEU A 429 4.70 -13.41 22.38
C LEU A 429 6.19 -13.54 22.06
N GLN A 430 6.90 -14.48 22.69
CA GLN A 430 8.29 -14.76 22.35
C GLN A 430 8.44 -15.22 20.89
N ALA A 431 9.55 -14.82 20.25
CA ALA A 431 9.76 -15.00 18.81
C ALA A 431 9.66 -16.45 18.34
N ARG A 432 10.04 -17.41 19.19
CA ARG A 432 10.02 -18.86 18.90
C ARG A 432 8.64 -19.39 18.50
N HIS A 433 7.56 -18.79 18.99
CA HIS A 433 6.20 -19.27 18.74
C HIS A 433 5.71 -18.84 17.35
N PRO A 434 5.38 -19.78 16.45
CA PRO A 434 4.71 -19.45 15.19
C PRO A 434 3.29 -18.92 15.45
N ILE A 435 2.89 -17.94 14.63
CA ILE A 435 1.58 -17.29 14.70
C ILE A 435 0.77 -17.62 13.45
N LEU A 436 -0.44 -18.15 13.63
CA LEU A 436 -1.44 -18.26 12.57
C LEU A 436 -2.16 -16.92 12.42
N LEU A 437 -2.06 -16.30 11.25
CA LEU A 437 -2.82 -15.10 10.90
C LEU A 437 -4.24 -15.47 10.45
N LYS A 438 -5.19 -14.59 10.75
CA LYS A 438 -6.58 -14.66 10.30
C LYS A 438 -6.95 -13.35 9.61
N ASP A 439 -7.83 -13.42 8.63
CA ASP A 439 -8.39 -12.27 7.90
C ASP A 439 -9.52 -11.59 8.68
N VAL A 440 -10.27 -12.35 9.48
CA VAL A 440 -11.29 -11.85 10.41
C VAL A 440 -11.11 -12.42 11.82
N LEU A 441 -11.64 -11.71 12.82
CA LEU A 441 -11.64 -12.11 14.24
C LEU A 441 -13.08 -12.24 14.76
N LYS A 442 -14.00 -12.66 13.90
CA LYS A 442 -15.41 -12.89 14.26
C LYS A 442 -15.76 -14.34 13.97
N ASN A 443 -16.55 -14.94 14.85
CA ASN A 443 -17.00 -16.30 14.64
C ASN A 443 -18.19 -16.35 13.66
N ASP A 444 -17.99 -16.90 12.46
CA ASP A 444 -19.01 -16.94 11.39
C ASP A 444 -20.22 -17.82 11.71
N GLU A 445 -20.16 -18.69 12.74
CA GLU A 445 -21.31 -19.51 13.16
C GLU A 445 -22.50 -18.67 13.67
N ILE A 446 -22.26 -17.45 14.16
CA ILE A 446 -23.32 -16.56 14.67
C ILE A 446 -24.09 -15.89 13.51
N ARG A 447 -23.50 -15.74 12.32
CA ARG A 447 -24.19 -15.14 11.16
C ARG A 447 -25.34 -16.00 10.62
N MET A 448 -25.24 -17.32 10.73
CA MET A 448 -26.26 -18.25 10.24
C MET A 448 -27.56 -18.22 11.06
N THR A 449 -27.60 -17.55 12.22
CA THR A 449 -28.78 -17.54 13.10
C THR A 449 -29.59 -16.24 13.09
N ASN A 450 -29.02 -15.13 12.59
CA ASN A 450 -29.68 -13.82 12.65
C ASN A 450 -30.17 -13.28 11.30
N ASP A 451 -29.78 -13.87 10.17
CA ASP A 451 -30.17 -13.41 8.82
C ASP A 451 -31.46 -14.05 8.26
N GLU A 452 -32.15 -14.91 9.03
CA GLU A 452 -33.40 -15.57 8.56
C GLU A 452 -34.69 -14.75 8.72
N THR A 453 -34.65 -13.51 9.23
CA THR A 453 -35.90 -12.79 9.58
C THR A 453 -36.23 -11.53 8.78
N ASN A 454 -35.55 -11.20 7.68
CA ASN A 454 -35.97 -10.06 6.87
C ASN A 454 -35.93 -10.30 5.34
N PRO A 455 -37.07 -10.66 4.70
CA PRO A 455 -37.12 -10.96 3.28
C PRO A 455 -37.01 -9.73 2.36
N ASN A 456 -36.88 -8.51 2.91
CA ASN A 456 -36.76 -7.28 2.12
C ASN A 456 -35.32 -6.85 1.77
N ASP A 457 -34.28 -7.52 2.27
CA ASP A 457 -32.88 -7.22 1.90
C ASP A 457 -32.41 -7.93 0.61
N ARG A 458 -33.31 -8.62 -0.10
CA ARG A 458 -32.96 -9.34 -1.34
C ARG A 458 -32.95 -8.49 -2.62
N ILE A 459 -33.08 -7.16 -2.52
CA ILE A 459 -33.09 -6.27 -3.71
C ILE A 459 -32.02 -5.18 -3.60
N THR A 460 -30.77 -5.54 -3.29
CA THR A 460 -29.57 -4.77 -3.68
C THR A 460 -28.32 -5.67 -3.80
N LYS A 461 -28.47 -6.94 -4.18
CA LYS A 461 -27.34 -7.75 -4.65
C LYS A 461 -27.04 -7.39 -6.11
N GLY A 462 -26.45 -6.20 -6.30
CA GLY A 462 -25.60 -5.90 -7.43
C GLY A 462 -24.20 -6.38 -7.10
N ASP A 463 -23.59 -7.10 -8.03
CA ASP A 463 -22.29 -7.76 -7.95
C ASP A 463 -21.18 -6.90 -7.32
N SER A 464 -20.87 -7.12 -6.04
CA SER A 464 -19.62 -6.66 -5.43
C SER A 464 -19.22 -7.42 -4.16
N ASP A 465 -19.65 -8.67 -4.01
CA ASP A 465 -18.98 -9.56 -3.05
C ASP A 465 -17.63 -9.92 -3.68
N PHE A 466 -16.56 -9.30 -3.20
CA PHE A 466 -15.18 -9.66 -3.55
C PHE A 466 -14.89 -11.04 -2.97
N VAL A 467 -15.40 -12.06 -3.64
CA VAL A 467 -15.06 -13.47 -3.46
C VAL A 467 -13.86 -13.73 -4.35
N ILE A 468 -12.75 -14.20 -3.77
CA ILE A 468 -11.59 -14.73 -4.52
C ILE A 468 -12.11 -15.78 -5.52
N PRO A 469 -12.15 -15.52 -6.84
CA PRO A 469 -12.64 -16.49 -7.80
C PRO A 469 -11.53 -17.50 -8.07
N SER A 470 -11.82 -18.78 -7.80
CA SER A 470 -10.93 -19.88 -8.17
C SER A 470 -10.94 -20.10 -9.69
N SER A 471 -10.00 -19.49 -10.43
CA SER A 471 -9.51 -20.03 -11.71
C SER A 471 -8.32 -19.22 -12.23
N LEU A 472 -7.14 -19.82 -12.15
CA LEU A 472 -5.92 -19.41 -12.82
C LEU A 472 -5.89 -19.99 -14.24
N ASP A 473 -5.48 -19.16 -15.18
CA ASP A 473 -4.60 -19.58 -16.28
C ASP A 473 -3.50 -18.50 -16.37
N ILE A 474 -2.41 -18.68 -15.61
CA ILE A 474 -1.21 -17.84 -15.73
C ILE A 474 0.00 -18.77 -15.87
N ARG A 475 0.63 -18.67 -17.03
CA ARG A 475 1.88 -19.35 -17.36
C ARG A 475 3.04 -18.69 -16.60
N HIS A 476 3.93 -19.53 -16.09
CA HIS A 476 5.18 -19.14 -15.48
C HIS A 476 5.98 -18.15 -16.34
N SER A 477 6.41 -17.05 -15.74
CA SER A 477 7.64 -16.36 -16.13
C SER A 477 8.50 -16.15 -14.89
N SER A 478 9.58 -16.91 -14.83
CA SER A 478 10.74 -16.71 -13.98
C SER A 478 11.44 -15.40 -14.32
N PHE A 479 11.65 -14.52 -13.33
CA PHE A 479 12.73 -13.53 -13.28
C PHE A 479 13.16 -13.29 -11.84
#